data_AF-A0A937XRA3-F1
#
_entry.id   AF-A0A937XRA3-F1
#
_cell.length_a   1.000
_cell.length_b   1.000
_cell.length_c   1.000
_cell.angle_alpha   90.00
_cell.angle_beta   90.00
_cell.angle_gamma   90.00
#
_symmetry.space_group_name_H-M   'P 1'
#
loop_
_entity.id
_entity.type
_entity.pdbx_description
1 polymer ?
#
loop_
_entity_poly.entity_id
_entity_poly.type
_entity_poly.pdbx_seq_one_letter_code
_entity_poly.pdbx_strand_id
1 'polypeptide(L)'
;MEKRFWDPQRQEQYVRHRDLAIERRQDQQEGTSVARDIDAIWPKLPAEERCLLAYLVLSDARSCIGRCADPLLAHMVEDGLLCLPPGVRLVLTEDLLTVFGMPPALWDALVARRRELLAPGVTEAQLLAEAAKRYSGRVTPISVTEAAGASPLADSGRPPGASPIAMATLLLSARLNDPQQAPRPLSLSEYHQLVQWLDATGLTLAALLREDVPTILQPYPDVDRILRLLGRTKKVALLLEHWARLGIWVLGERDAQFPTRLRQRLKTACLPLLFGAGPRAPLEHGGLCVVGSRDSPEESRQFAQLIGARAGAEGLVVISSDMRGVDRDVVSATLASGGRVICVLSDSLEKAVGSKRFRDALALERATLVTPFTPGIRFTVANAMRANRYQYALSDAAIVVETRESGGIWAGADENRKHRWVPAFVRTGLSASSGNNALLHLGLLPITQQEIEQSADLGRLLVERSAPSAVPSGAAARPRPGPVRLFLAELSRLDEQTARSEEAVARHFGIELEQARAWLVRVRALP
;
A
#
# COMPACT_ATOMS: atom_id res chain seq x y z
N MET A 1 13.90 -36.47 -30.75
CA MET A 1 13.79 -36.47 -29.28
C MET A 1 13.41 -35.07 -28.82
N GLU A 2 12.12 -34.84 -28.58
CA GLU A 2 11.58 -33.56 -28.11
C GLU A 2 12.12 -33.23 -26.71
N LYS A 3 12.76 -32.06 -26.57
CA LYS A 3 13.12 -31.49 -25.28
C LYS A 3 11.84 -30.90 -24.65
N ARG A 4 11.13 -31.70 -23.83
CA ARG A 4 10.07 -31.18 -22.97
C ARG A 4 10.70 -30.27 -21.91
N PHE A 5 10.29 -28.99 -21.89
CA PHE A 5 10.72 -27.97 -20.93
C PHE A 5 10.10 -28.12 -19.53
N TRP A 6 9.63 -29.31 -19.19
CA TRP A 6 8.87 -29.55 -17.97
C TRP A 6 9.06 -31.01 -17.52
N ASP A 7 9.76 -31.17 -16.40
CA ASP A 7 10.04 -32.46 -15.76
C ASP A 7 9.20 -32.53 -14.45
N PRO A 8 8.16 -33.38 -14.41
CA PRO A 8 7.29 -33.52 -13.25
C PRO A 8 8.05 -33.89 -11.96
N GLN A 9 9.16 -34.63 -12.07
CA GLN A 9 9.96 -35.02 -10.91
C GLN A 9 10.74 -33.83 -10.34
N ARG A 10 11.21 -32.92 -11.20
CA ARG A 10 11.86 -31.66 -10.76
C ARG A 10 10.85 -30.69 -10.13
N GLN A 11 9.61 -30.66 -10.61
CA GLN A 11 8.56 -29.87 -9.98
C GLN A 11 8.25 -30.40 -8.58
N GLU A 12 8.13 -31.72 -8.42
CA GLU A 12 7.84 -32.31 -7.12
C GLU A 12 8.99 -32.09 -6.12
N GLN A 13 10.24 -32.19 -6.57
CA GLN A 13 11.41 -31.84 -5.77
C GLN A 13 11.48 -30.36 -5.42
N TYR A 14 11.19 -29.47 -6.36
CA TYR A 14 11.16 -28.02 -6.14
C TYR A 14 10.04 -27.62 -5.16
N VAL A 15 8.84 -28.17 -5.32
CA VAL A 15 7.70 -27.93 -4.42
C VAL A 15 8.02 -28.44 -3.02
N ARG A 16 8.54 -29.67 -2.86
CA ARG A 16 8.95 -30.18 -1.55
C ARG A 16 10.05 -29.32 -0.92
N HIS A 17 11.06 -28.91 -1.67
CA HIS A 17 12.14 -28.08 -1.15
C HIS A 17 11.65 -26.68 -0.73
N ARG A 18 10.74 -26.09 -1.51
CA ARG A 18 10.08 -24.81 -1.19
C ARG A 18 9.19 -24.93 0.04
N ASP A 19 8.37 -25.96 0.12
CA ASP A 19 7.42 -26.16 1.21
C ASP A 19 8.17 -26.46 2.52
N LEU A 20 9.23 -27.27 2.49
CA LEU A 20 10.13 -27.48 3.63
C LEU A 20 10.90 -26.21 4.04
N ALA A 21 11.15 -25.28 3.12
CA ALA A 21 11.77 -23.99 3.43
C ALA A 21 10.76 -22.99 4.01
N ILE A 22 9.49 -23.06 3.60
CA ILE A 22 8.38 -22.29 4.17
C ILE A 22 8.10 -22.76 5.58
N GLU A 23 7.97 -24.08 5.79
CA GLU A 23 7.75 -24.67 7.11
C GLU A 23 8.88 -24.33 8.08
N ARG A 24 10.15 -24.41 7.64
CA ARG A 24 11.30 -24.00 8.48
C ARG A 24 11.28 -22.52 8.83
N ARG A 25 10.88 -21.64 7.90
CA ARG A 25 10.76 -20.20 8.19
C ARG A 25 9.59 -19.90 9.12
N GLN A 26 8.45 -20.56 8.93
CA GLN A 26 7.30 -20.44 9.81
C GLN A 26 7.64 -20.94 11.21
N ASP A 27 8.31 -22.08 11.34
CA ASP A 27 8.77 -22.60 12.63
C ASP A 27 9.77 -21.67 13.33
N GLN A 28 10.71 -21.06 12.59
CA GLN A 28 11.62 -20.03 13.14
C GLN A 28 10.90 -18.76 13.58
N GLN A 29 9.81 -18.41 12.91
CA GLN A 29 9.07 -17.18 13.16
C GLN A 29 8.04 -17.34 14.29
N GLU A 30 7.44 -18.53 14.38
CA GLU A 30 6.45 -18.90 15.40
C GLU A 30 7.10 -19.49 16.66
N GLY A 31 8.31 -20.06 16.54
CA GLY A 31 9.08 -20.69 17.61
C GLY A 31 8.55 -22.03 18.06
N THR A 32 7.80 -22.74 17.20
CA THR A 32 7.02 -23.92 17.57
C THR A 32 7.85 -25.13 17.97
N SER A 33 9.03 -25.34 17.38
CA SER A 33 9.98 -26.39 17.77
C SER A 33 10.64 -26.10 19.11
N VAL A 34 11.17 -24.89 19.31
CA VAL A 34 11.81 -24.45 20.56
C VAL A 34 10.81 -24.48 21.73
N ALA A 35 9.57 -24.04 21.50
CA ALA A 35 8.50 -24.08 22.50
C ALA A 35 8.12 -25.50 22.91
N ARG A 36 8.14 -26.46 21.98
CA ARG A 36 7.83 -27.87 22.24
C ARG A 36 8.86 -28.51 23.17
N ASP A 37 10.14 -28.18 22.97
CA ASP A 37 11.26 -28.78 23.68
C ASP A 37 11.79 -27.91 24.83
N ILE A 38 11.05 -26.87 25.23
CA ILE A 38 11.51 -25.85 26.19
C ILE A 38 11.94 -26.45 27.53
N ASP A 39 11.29 -27.53 28.01
CA ASP A 39 11.66 -28.17 29.28
C ASP A 39 13.04 -28.86 29.22
N ALA A 40 13.45 -29.32 28.03
CA ALA A 40 14.77 -29.92 27.81
C ALA A 40 15.85 -28.86 27.52
N ILE A 41 15.45 -27.71 26.95
CA ILE A 41 16.32 -26.60 26.59
C ILE A 41 16.62 -25.70 27.80
N TRP A 42 15.60 -25.34 28.57
CA TRP A 42 15.67 -24.41 29.71
C TRP A 42 16.83 -24.67 30.69
N PRO A 43 17.06 -25.89 31.21
CA PRO A 43 18.16 -26.13 32.15
C PRO A 43 19.56 -26.01 31.53
N LYS A 44 19.66 -26.06 30.20
CA LYS A 44 20.94 -25.95 29.45
C LYS A 44 21.25 -24.51 29.04
N LEU A 45 20.27 -23.61 29.11
CA LEU A 45 20.45 -22.21 28.74
C LEU A 45 21.43 -21.50 29.69
N PRO A 46 22.37 -20.69 29.15
CA PRO A 46 23.18 -19.77 29.93
C PRO A 46 22.34 -18.96 30.93
N ALA A 47 22.92 -18.69 32.10
CA ALA A 47 22.20 -17.95 33.14
C ALA A 47 21.72 -16.58 32.66
N GLU A 48 22.47 -15.92 31.79
CA GLU A 48 22.15 -14.59 31.26
C GLU A 48 20.90 -14.59 30.35
N GLU A 49 20.76 -15.58 29.48
CA GLU A 49 19.59 -15.74 28.61
C GLU A 49 18.33 -16.09 29.40
N ARG A 50 18.45 -17.00 30.38
CA ARG A 50 17.34 -17.31 31.30
C ARG A 50 16.88 -16.08 32.05
N CYS A 51 17.82 -15.28 32.55
CA CYS A 51 17.50 -14.04 33.24
C CYS A 51 16.80 -13.04 32.32
N LEU A 52 17.21 -12.94 31.05
CA LEU A 52 16.56 -12.03 30.10
C LEU A 52 15.15 -12.53 29.69
N LEU A 53 14.98 -13.82 29.40
CA LEU A 53 13.67 -14.41 29.11
C LEU A 53 12.71 -14.27 30.30
N ALA A 54 13.19 -14.55 31.51
CA ALA A 54 12.41 -14.35 32.73
C ALA A 54 12.08 -12.87 32.93
N TYR A 55 13.03 -11.96 32.68
CA TYR A 55 12.78 -10.52 32.75
C TYR A 55 11.67 -10.08 31.80
N LEU A 56 11.69 -10.53 30.54
CA LEU A 56 10.67 -10.25 29.54
C LEU A 56 9.29 -10.80 29.93
N VAL A 57 9.22 -12.04 30.39
CA VAL A 57 7.95 -12.69 30.81
C VAL A 57 7.38 -12.08 32.09
N LEU A 58 8.23 -11.76 33.06
CA LEU A 58 7.79 -11.14 34.32
C LEU A 58 7.39 -9.67 34.11
N SER A 59 8.02 -8.96 33.18
CA SER A 59 7.68 -7.56 32.81
C SER A 59 6.53 -7.44 31.80
N ASP A 60 5.89 -8.56 31.45
CA ASP A 60 4.81 -8.65 30.47
C ASP A 60 5.19 -7.99 29.12
N ALA A 61 6.46 -8.20 28.73
CA ALA A 61 7.08 -7.62 27.56
C ALA A 61 7.51 -8.73 26.60
N ARG A 62 6.71 -9.00 25.58
CA ARG A 62 7.06 -10.00 24.55
C ARG A 62 8.18 -9.54 23.62
N SER A 63 8.53 -8.27 23.64
CA SER A 63 9.57 -7.70 22.79
C SER A 63 10.47 -6.78 23.60
N CYS A 64 11.66 -6.50 23.10
CA CYS A 64 12.58 -5.54 23.69
C CYS A 64 13.35 -4.77 22.61
N ILE A 65 13.82 -3.58 22.96
CA ILE A 65 14.75 -2.78 22.16
C ILE A 65 16.16 -3.05 22.67
N GLY A 66 17.09 -3.32 21.76
CA GLY A 66 18.50 -3.47 22.08
C GLY A 66 19.40 -3.21 20.87
N ARG A 67 20.72 -3.22 21.08
CA ARG A 67 21.69 -3.01 19.99
C ARG A 67 21.86 -4.29 19.17
N CYS A 68 21.87 -4.17 17.84
CA CYS A 68 22.17 -5.28 16.94
C CYS A 68 23.53 -5.93 17.20
N ALA A 69 24.49 -5.15 17.71
CA ALA A 69 25.83 -5.62 18.04
C ALA A 69 25.93 -6.24 19.44
N ASP A 70 24.83 -6.32 20.21
CA ASP A 70 24.85 -6.95 21.53
C ASP A 70 25.02 -8.47 21.38
N PRO A 71 26.10 -9.07 21.92
CA PRO A 71 26.36 -10.50 21.75
C PRO A 71 25.27 -11.40 22.34
N LEU A 72 24.60 -10.98 23.41
CA LEU A 72 23.53 -11.76 24.05
C LEU A 72 22.31 -11.82 23.15
N LEU A 73 21.88 -10.68 22.59
CA LEU A 73 20.71 -10.62 21.71
C LEU A 73 20.97 -11.32 20.39
N ALA A 74 22.18 -11.22 19.85
CA ALA A 74 22.59 -11.95 18.66
C ALA A 74 22.53 -13.48 18.87
N HIS A 75 23.08 -13.97 19.99
CA HIS A 75 23.07 -15.39 20.30
C HIS A 75 21.64 -15.93 20.53
N MET A 76 20.81 -15.17 21.26
CA MET A 76 19.41 -15.54 21.47
C MET A 76 18.59 -15.58 20.17
N VAL A 77 18.97 -14.81 19.14
CA VAL A 77 18.35 -14.91 17.81
C VAL A 77 18.83 -16.16 17.06
N GLU A 78 20.11 -16.49 17.14
CA GLU A 78 20.67 -17.71 16.55
C GLU A 78 20.04 -18.98 17.14
N ASP A 79 19.78 -18.98 18.44
CA ASP A 79 19.14 -20.08 19.16
C ASP A 79 17.62 -20.11 19.05
N GLY A 80 17.02 -19.15 18.31
CA GLY A 80 15.57 -19.09 18.08
C GLY A 80 14.76 -18.70 19.31
N LEU A 81 15.40 -18.16 20.36
CA LEU A 81 14.76 -17.63 21.57
C LEU A 81 14.17 -16.24 21.34
N LEU A 82 14.75 -15.48 20.40
CA LEU A 82 14.27 -14.19 19.91
C LEU A 82 14.24 -14.21 18.37
N CYS A 83 13.41 -13.36 17.78
CA CYS A 83 13.32 -13.16 16.35
C CYS A 83 13.37 -11.66 16.01
N LEU A 84 13.94 -11.37 14.84
CA LEU A 84 13.86 -10.03 14.25
C LEU A 84 12.51 -9.88 13.53
N PRO A 85 11.92 -8.67 13.52
CA PRO A 85 10.67 -8.43 12.81
C PRO A 85 10.79 -8.76 11.31
N PRO A 86 9.75 -9.37 10.70
CA PRO A 86 9.77 -9.72 9.30
C PRO A 86 9.71 -8.47 8.42
N GLY A 87 10.74 -8.31 7.60
CA GLY A 87 10.86 -7.14 6.72
C GLY A 87 11.62 -6.01 7.40
N VAL A 88 12.69 -5.62 6.71
CA VAL A 88 13.64 -4.55 7.00
C VAL A 88 14.76 -4.85 8.02
N ARG A 89 16.00 -4.90 7.52
CA ARG A 89 17.21 -4.49 8.26
C ARG A 89 17.18 -2.96 8.41
N LEU A 90 16.20 -2.42 9.15
CA LEU A 90 16.14 -0.99 9.43
C LEU A 90 17.04 -0.72 10.63
N VAL A 91 18.32 -0.53 10.32
CA VAL A 91 19.24 0.13 11.23
C VAL A 91 18.68 1.54 11.42
N LEU A 92 18.15 1.84 12.61
CA LEU A 92 17.97 3.24 13.03
C LEU A 92 19.34 3.89 12.92
N THR A 93 19.43 4.85 12.01
CA THR A 93 20.65 5.51 11.57
C THR A 93 21.13 6.41 12.70
N GLU A 94 21.99 5.83 13.55
CA GLU A 94 23.13 6.42 14.28
C GLU A 94 23.58 5.48 15.43
N ASP A 95 22.69 4.66 16.02
CA ASP A 95 22.97 3.84 17.23
C ASP A 95 22.86 2.30 17.07
N LEU A 96 22.53 1.77 15.89
CA LEU A 96 22.36 0.32 15.63
C LEU A 96 21.31 -0.38 16.54
N LEU A 97 20.26 0.31 16.97
CA LEU A 97 19.18 -0.26 17.79
C LEU A 97 18.10 -0.93 16.93
N THR A 98 17.57 -2.08 17.37
CA THR A 98 16.45 -2.79 16.74
C THR A 98 15.52 -3.41 17.79
N VAL A 99 14.33 -3.82 17.36
CA VAL A 99 13.39 -4.60 18.16
C VAL A 99 13.68 -6.09 18.00
N PHE A 100 13.75 -6.80 19.13
CA PHE A 100 13.82 -8.24 19.22
C PHE A 100 12.52 -8.76 19.85
N GLY A 101 11.81 -9.64 19.14
CA GLY A 101 10.56 -10.22 19.62
C GLY A 101 10.75 -11.66 20.07
N MET A 102 10.10 -12.07 21.16
CA MET A 102 10.00 -13.48 21.50
C MET A 102 8.98 -14.16 20.59
N PRO A 103 9.31 -15.31 19.97
CA PRO A 103 8.37 -16.06 19.15
C PRO A 103 7.08 -16.41 19.92
N PRO A 104 5.91 -16.38 19.26
CA PRO A 104 4.62 -16.56 19.91
C PRO A 104 4.50 -17.85 20.72
N ALA A 105 4.87 -18.99 20.13
CA ALA A 105 4.73 -20.27 20.81
C ALA A 105 5.64 -20.38 22.03
N LEU A 106 6.85 -19.80 21.96
CA LEU A 106 7.80 -19.76 23.07
C LEU A 106 7.31 -18.85 24.20
N TRP A 107 6.76 -17.69 23.85
CA TRP A 107 6.13 -16.78 24.81
C TRP A 107 5.01 -17.48 25.58
N ASP A 108 4.08 -18.12 24.88
CA ASP A 108 2.96 -18.82 25.51
C ASP A 108 3.45 -19.96 26.43
N ALA A 109 4.47 -20.70 25.99
CA ALA A 109 5.09 -21.76 26.78
C ALA A 109 5.76 -21.24 28.07
N LEU A 110 6.44 -20.09 28.03
CA LEU A 110 7.10 -19.51 29.19
C LEU A 110 6.13 -18.78 30.14
N VAL A 111 5.10 -18.12 29.61
CA VAL A 111 4.02 -17.52 30.39
C VAL A 111 3.25 -18.58 31.17
N ALA A 112 2.99 -19.75 30.57
CA ALA A 112 2.39 -20.88 31.28
C ALA A 112 3.25 -21.35 32.48
N ARG A 113 4.57 -21.15 32.41
CA ARG A 113 5.56 -21.49 33.44
C ARG A 113 5.97 -20.30 34.31
N ARG A 114 5.24 -19.17 34.28
CA ARG A 114 5.60 -17.92 34.98
C ARG A 114 5.94 -18.08 36.46
N ARG A 115 5.29 -19.02 37.16
CA ARG A 115 5.56 -19.34 38.57
C ARG A 115 6.86 -20.11 38.80
N GLU A 116 7.29 -20.90 37.83
CA GLU A 116 8.52 -21.71 37.86
C GLU A 116 9.76 -20.88 37.47
N LEU A 117 9.55 -19.72 36.83
CA LEU A 117 10.60 -18.73 36.55
C LEU A 117 11.09 -17.99 37.81
N LEU A 118 10.33 -18.06 38.91
CA LEU A 118 10.68 -17.44 40.19
C LEU A 118 11.56 -18.38 41.01
N ALA A 119 12.72 -17.91 41.46
CA ALA A 119 13.55 -18.66 42.40
C ALA A 119 12.82 -18.83 43.75
N PRO A 120 13.00 -19.98 44.46
CA PRO A 120 12.34 -20.22 45.74
C PRO A 120 12.64 -19.10 46.75
N GLY A 121 11.59 -18.43 47.25
CA GLY A 121 11.72 -17.37 48.25
C GLY A 121 11.99 -15.96 47.72
N VAL A 122 12.05 -15.76 46.39
CA VAL A 122 12.23 -14.43 45.78
C VAL A 122 10.90 -13.93 45.20
N THR A 123 10.55 -12.68 45.49
CA THR A 123 9.33 -12.06 44.94
C THR A 123 9.54 -11.57 43.51
N GLU A 124 8.48 -11.54 42.71
CA GLU A 124 8.49 -11.00 41.34
C GLU A 124 9.05 -9.57 41.27
N ALA A 125 8.67 -8.72 42.24
CA ALA A 125 9.16 -7.35 42.34
C ALA A 125 10.68 -7.26 42.57
N GLN A 126 11.26 -8.18 43.37
CA GLN A 126 12.70 -8.22 43.61
C GLN A 126 13.48 -8.66 42.37
N LEU A 127 12.98 -9.65 41.62
CA LEU A 127 13.61 -10.10 40.37
C LEU A 127 13.52 -9.04 39.28
N LEU A 128 12.38 -8.35 39.16
CA LEU A 128 12.20 -7.25 38.22
C LEU A 128 13.13 -6.08 38.53
N ALA A 129 13.30 -5.71 39.81
CA ALA A 129 14.21 -4.65 40.21
C ALA A 129 15.68 -4.97 39.90
N GLU A 130 16.12 -6.21 40.19
CA GLU A 130 17.48 -6.65 39.90
C GLU A 130 17.73 -6.75 38.39
N ALA A 131 16.77 -7.29 37.63
CA ALA A 131 16.86 -7.38 36.18
C ALA A 131 16.83 -5.99 35.50
N ALA A 132 15.99 -5.07 35.96
CA ALA A 132 15.94 -3.69 35.46
C ALA A 132 17.26 -2.96 35.69
N LYS A 133 17.92 -3.21 36.83
CA LYS A 133 19.27 -2.68 37.10
C LYS A 133 20.32 -3.34 36.20
N ARG A 134 20.26 -4.65 36.00
CA ARG A 134 21.19 -5.43 35.18
C ARG A 134 21.15 -5.07 33.70
N TYR A 135 19.95 -4.79 33.17
CA TYR A 135 19.72 -4.54 31.75
C TYR A 135 19.53 -3.06 31.39
N SER A 136 19.63 -2.15 32.37
CA SER A 136 19.51 -0.71 32.16
C SER A 136 20.44 -0.20 31.05
N GLY A 137 19.88 0.49 30.05
CA GLY A 137 20.64 1.04 28.90
C GLY A 137 21.14 0.00 27.89
N ARG A 138 20.99 -1.30 28.17
CA ARG A 138 21.39 -2.41 27.28
C ARG A 138 20.19 -3.05 26.60
N VAL A 139 19.11 -3.30 27.36
CA VAL A 139 17.84 -3.84 26.87
C VAL A 139 16.69 -3.07 27.50
N THR A 140 15.76 -2.60 26.68
CA THR A 140 14.53 -1.95 27.12
C THR A 140 13.36 -2.86 26.80
N PRO A 141 12.73 -3.53 27.79
CA PRO A 141 11.51 -4.28 27.56
C PRO A 141 10.42 -3.38 27.01
N ILE A 142 9.70 -3.89 26.03
CA ILE A 142 8.52 -3.25 25.46
C ILE A 142 7.34 -3.91 26.16
N SER A 143 7.04 -3.47 27.39
CA SER A 143 5.86 -3.92 28.11
C SER A 143 4.61 -3.55 27.32
N VAL A 144 3.61 -4.41 27.31
CA VAL A 144 2.34 -4.18 26.58
C VAL A 144 1.67 -2.86 27.01
N THR A 145 2.00 -2.32 28.19
CA THR A 145 1.56 -1.02 28.71
C THR A 145 2.39 0.19 28.29
N GLU A 146 3.67 0.05 27.93
CA GLU A 146 4.53 1.18 27.47
C GLU A 146 4.74 1.18 25.94
N ALA A 147 4.54 0.04 25.28
CA ALA A 147 4.26 -0.02 23.84
C ALA A 147 2.92 0.64 23.47
N ALA A 148 2.04 0.80 24.48
CA ALA A 148 0.74 1.46 24.36
C ALA A 148 0.83 3.00 24.36
N GLY A 149 2.04 3.57 24.18
CA GLY A 149 2.22 4.91 23.60
C GLY A 149 1.96 4.98 22.09
N ALA A 150 1.61 3.86 21.43
CA ALA A 150 1.08 3.86 20.06
C ALA A 150 0.25 2.60 19.71
N SER A 151 -0.61 2.11 20.61
CA SER A 151 -1.89 1.48 20.22
C SER A 151 -2.77 1.29 21.47
N PRO A 152 -4.03 1.75 21.47
CA PRO A 152 -4.86 1.74 22.65
C PRO A 152 -5.63 0.42 22.75
N LEU A 153 -5.68 -0.18 23.95
CA LEU A 153 -6.90 -0.56 24.68
C LEU A 153 -6.72 -1.81 25.56
N ALA A 154 -6.55 -1.56 26.86
CA ALA A 154 -7.28 -2.26 27.90
C ALA A 154 -7.36 -1.34 29.13
N ASP A 155 -8.18 -0.29 29.04
CA ASP A 155 -8.77 0.33 30.22
C ASP A 155 -10.24 0.66 29.92
N SER A 156 -11.10 0.19 30.82
CA SER A 156 -12.51 0.55 31.01
C SER A 156 -13.38 0.77 29.76
N GLY A 157 -13.94 -0.33 29.22
CA GLY A 157 -15.22 -0.30 28.50
C GLY A 157 -15.24 0.41 27.14
N ARG A 158 -14.13 0.44 26.39
CA ARG A 158 -14.04 1.09 25.07
C ARG A 158 -13.60 0.05 24.00
N PRO A 159 -14.23 -0.03 22.81
CA PRO A 159 -13.94 -1.08 21.83
C PRO A 159 -12.62 -0.83 21.06
N PRO A 160 -11.85 -1.89 20.69
CA PRO A 160 -10.60 -1.78 19.92
C PRO A 160 -10.83 -1.32 18.47
N GLY A 161 -9.95 -0.45 17.94
CA GLY A 161 -9.82 -0.35 16.47
C GLY A 161 -9.51 1.01 15.82
N ALA A 162 -9.49 2.14 16.53
CA ALA A 162 -9.16 3.44 15.93
C ALA A 162 -8.38 4.33 16.91
N SER A 163 -7.38 5.07 16.41
CA SER A 163 -6.69 6.10 17.20
C SER A 163 -7.68 7.22 17.59
N PRO A 164 -7.37 8.06 18.61
CA PRO A 164 -8.17 9.25 18.90
C PRO A 164 -8.34 10.18 17.69
N ILE A 165 -7.30 10.30 16.85
CA ILE A 165 -7.34 11.10 15.62
C ILE A 165 -8.30 10.48 14.61
N ALA A 166 -8.21 9.16 14.36
CA ALA A 166 -9.11 8.45 13.46
C ALA A 166 -10.57 8.51 13.95
N MET A 167 -10.79 8.40 15.26
CA MET A 167 -12.11 8.55 15.87
C MET A 167 -12.71 9.94 15.64
N ALA A 168 -11.96 11.01 15.95
CA ALA A 168 -12.40 12.38 15.69
C ALA A 168 -12.68 12.60 14.20
N THR A 169 -11.79 12.08 13.34
CA THR A 169 -11.95 12.18 11.88
C THR A 169 -13.22 11.46 11.40
N LEU A 170 -13.48 10.24 11.86
CA LEU A 170 -14.72 9.51 11.57
C LEU A 170 -15.96 10.29 11.99
N LEU A 171 -15.95 10.83 13.21
CA LEU A 171 -17.05 11.64 13.73
C LEU A 171 -17.29 12.91 12.92
N LEU A 172 -16.27 13.48 12.28
CA LEU A 172 -16.40 14.73 11.53
C LEU A 172 -16.70 14.51 10.04
N SER A 173 -16.03 13.57 9.38
CA SER A 173 -16.03 13.45 7.92
C SER A 173 -16.75 12.22 7.36
N ALA A 174 -17.00 11.18 8.17
CA ALA A 174 -17.60 9.96 7.65
C ALA A 174 -19.11 10.10 7.42
N ARG A 175 -19.59 9.56 6.29
CA ARG A 175 -21.01 9.35 6.02
C ARG A 175 -21.41 7.98 6.55
N LEU A 176 -22.14 7.94 7.66
CA LEU A 176 -22.45 6.70 8.38
C LEU A 176 -23.69 6.00 7.80
N ASN A 177 -23.63 5.67 6.50
CA ASN A 177 -24.68 4.98 5.72
C ASN A 177 -26.07 5.64 5.71
N ASP A 178 -26.14 6.94 5.98
CA ASP A 178 -27.39 7.70 5.95
C ASP A 178 -27.22 8.93 5.02
N PRO A 179 -27.85 8.94 3.83
CA PRO A 179 -27.77 10.05 2.88
C PRO A 179 -28.47 11.33 3.36
N GLN A 180 -29.45 11.20 4.26
CA GLN A 180 -30.22 12.32 4.83
C GLN A 180 -29.66 12.76 6.19
N GLN A 181 -28.47 12.28 6.56
CA GLN A 181 -27.87 12.51 7.86
C GLN A 181 -27.71 14.00 8.16
N ALA A 182 -28.43 14.46 9.20
CA ALA A 182 -28.25 15.77 9.80
C ALA A 182 -27.49 15.63 11.14
N PRO A 183 -26.46 16.46 11.40
CA PRO A 183 -25.83 17.40 10.47
C PRO A 183 -24.98 16.70 9.40
N ARG A 184 -24.81 17.38 8.26
CA ARG A 184 -23.97 16.92 7.15
C ARG A 184 -22.50 16.81 7.61
N PRO A 185 -21.81 15.68 7.36
CA PRO A 185 -20.37 15.56 7.62
C PRO A 185 -19.57 16.66 6.92
N LEU A 186 -18.41 17.01 7.48
CA LEU A 186 -17.52 18.01 6.89
C LEU A 186 -17.11 17.57 5.48
N SER A 187 -17.17 18.50 4.54
CA SER A 187 -16.53 18.37 3.24
C SER A 187 -15.01 18.30 3.40
N LEU A 188 -14.32 17.89 2.35
CA LEU A 188 -12.86 17.80 2.39
C LEU A 188 -12.20 19.16 2.70
N SER A 189 -12.73 20.24 2.13
CA SER A 189 -12.24 21.59 2.37
C SER A 189 -12.51 22.05 3.81
N GLU A 190 -13.73 21.83 4.31
CA GLU A 190 -14.09 22.17 5.70
C GLU A 190 -13.23 21.40 6.71
N TYR A 191 -12.98 20.11 6.45
CA TYR A 191 -12.10 19.29 7.28
C TYR A 191 -10.67 19.84 7.29
N HIS A 192 -10.08 20.12 6.12
CA HIS A 192 -8.73 20.68 6.05
C HIS A 192 -8.62 22.07 6.70
N GLN A 193 -9.65 22.91 6.59
CA GLN A 193 -9.71 24.20 7.28
C GLN A 193 -9.72 24.03 8.80
N LEU A 194 -10.52 23.09 9.33
CA LEU A 194 -10.55 22.79 10.75
C LEU A 194 -9.19 22.27 11.24
N VAL A 195 -8.57 21.34 10.50
CA VAL A 195 -7.26 20.79 10.89
C VAL A 195 -6.18 21.88 10.85
N GLN A 196 -6.17 22.74 9.83
CA GLN A 196 -5.22 23.87 9.76
C GLN A 196 -5.41 24.84 10.93
N TRP A 197 -6.66 25.11 11.31
CA TRP A 197 -6.95 25.96 12.47
C TRP A 197 -6.50 25.31 13.78
N LEU A 198 -6.73 24.01 13.96
CA LEU A 198 -6.22 23.25 15.13
C LEU A 198 -4.69 23.31 15.19
N ASP A 199 -4.01 23.03 14.08
CA ASP A 199 -2.54 23.09 13.98
C ASP A 199 -2.03 24.49 14.39
N ALA A 200 -2.69 25.57 13.93
CA ALA A 200 -2.31 26.95 14.25
C ALA A 200 -2.52 27.33 15.73
N THR A 201 -3.40 26.62 16.43
CA THR A 201 -3.66 26.80 17.87
C THR A 201 -2.85 25.84 18.75
N GLY A 202 -1.98 25.01 18.15
CA GLY A 202 -1.19 24.00 18.88
C GLY A 202 -2.00 22.78 19.34
N LEU A 203 -3.20 22.58 18.76
CA LEU A 203 -4.09 21.48 19.11
C LEU A 203 -4.06 20.38 18.04
N THR A 204 -4.43 19.16 18.44
CA THR A 204 -4.60 18.03 17.54
C THR A 204 -6.06 17.64 17.41
N LEU A 205 -6.41 16.87 16.38
CA LEU A 205 -7.77 16.30 16.24
C LEU A 205 -8.21 15.48 17.46
N ALA A 206 -7.27 14.84 18.16
CA ALA A 206 -7.56 14.09 19.38
C ALA A 206 -8.12 15.00 20.50
N ALA A 207 -7.76 16.29 20.53
CA ALA A 207 -8.28 17.24 21.50
C ALA A 207 -9.80 17.43 21.37
N LEU A 208 -10.37 17.18 20.18
CA LEU A 208 -11.81 17.27 19.93
C LEU A 208 -12.65 16.15 20.59
N LEU A 209 -12.02 15.20 21.29
CA LEU A 209 -12.70 14.14 22.02
C LEU A 209 -12.75 14.37 23.54
N ARG A 210 -12.21 15.50 24.01
CA ARG A 210 -12.22 15.88 25.43
C ARG A 210 -13.57 16.46 25.85
N GLU A 211 -13.78 16.68 27.14
CA GLU A 211 -15.03 17.27 27.65
C GLU A 211 -15.09 18.80 27.46
N ASP A 212 -13.94 19.46 27.38
CA ASP A 212 -13.78 20.92 27.25
C ASP A 212 -13.90 21.44 25.79
N VAL A 213 -14.33 20.58 24.86
CA VAL A 213 -14.41 20.87 23.42
C VAL A 213 -15.24 22.10 23.05
N PRO A 214 -16.41 22.37 23.67
CA PRO A 214 -17.17 23.59 23.38
C PRO A 214 -16.35 24.88 23.60
N THR A 215 -15.51 24.90 24.62
CA THR A 215 -14.63 26.03 24.93
C THR A 215 -13.43 26.05 23.98
N ILE A 216 -12.84 24.89 23.71
CA ILE A 216 -11.70 24.75 22.78
C ILE A 216 -12.05 25.28 21.40
N LEU A 217 -13.25 24.98 20.91
CA LEU A 217 -13.67 25.35 19.56
C LEU A 217 -13.99 26.83 19.39
N GLN A 218 -14.16 27.63 20.45
CA GLN A 218 -14.32 29.08 20.28
C GLN A 218 -12.95 29.72 20.03
N PRO A 219 -12.75 30.54 18.98
CA PRO A 219 -13.74 31.23 18.16
C PRO A 219 -14.01 30.63 16.75
N TYR A 220 -13.74 29.35 16.52
CA TYR A 220 -13.98 28.69 15.21
C TYR A 220 -15.46 28.78 14.78
N PRO A 221 -15.78 28.99 13.50
CA PRO A 221 -17.17 29.03 13.02
C PRO A 221 -17.85 27.65 13.09
N ASP A 222 -19.20 27.63 13.07
CA ASP A 222 -20.00 26.40 13.02
C ASP A 222 -19.76 25.38 14.17
N VAL A 223 -19.38 25.85 15.36
CA VAL A 223 -19.16 25.01 16.56
C VAL A 223 -20.34 24.06 16.81
N ASP A 224 -21.59 24.54 16.70
CA ASP A 224 -22.79 23.73 16.91
C ASP A 224 -22.90 22.54 15.96
N ARG A 225 -22.42 22.68 14.71
CA ARG A 225 -22.41 21.57 13.74
C ARG A 225 -21.34 20.57 14.15
N ILE A 226 -20.15 21.04 14.51
CA ILE A 226 -19.03 20.21 14.95
C ILE A 226 -19.40 19.41 16.21
N LEU A 227 -19.95 20.06 17.24
CA LEU A 227 -20.39 19.40 18.46
C LEU A 227 -21.45 18.32 18.19
N ARG A 228 -22.43 18.60 17.32
CA ARG A 228 -23.43 17.60 16.90
C ARG A 228 -22.81 16.43 16.13
N LEU A 229 -21.79 16.67 15.31
CA LEU A 229 -21.04 15.63 14.60
C LEU A 229 -20.23 14.75 15.59
N LEU A 230 -19.59 15.38 16.58
CA LEU A 230 -18.83 14.71 17.64
C LEU A 230 -19.74 13.91 18.59
N GLY A 231 -20.99 14.34 18.80
CA GLY A 231 -21.98 13.60 19.59
C GLY A 231 -22.42 12.25 19.02
N ARG A 232 -21.94 11.86 17.83
CA ARG A 232 -22.32 10.60 17.13
C ARG A 232 -21.50 9.38 17.58
N THR A 233 -20.82 9.46 18.73
CA THR A 233 -19.88 8.46 19.27
C THR A 233 -20.46 7.05 19.33
N LYS A 234 -21.70 6.89 19.81
CA LYS A 234 -22.34 5.55 19.91
C LYS A 234 -22.45 4.86 18.55
N LYS A 235 -22.86 5.59 17.51
CA LYS A 235 -23.00 5.04 16.15
C LYS A 235 -21.64 4.66 15.55
N VAL A 236 -20.62 5.50 15.75
CA VAL A 236 -19.25 5.22 15.28
C VAL A 236 -18.64 4.03 16.03
N ALA A 237 -18.84 3.93 17.33
CA ALA A 237 -18.35 2.81 18.14
C ALA A 237 -18.89 1.45 17.65
N LEU A 238 -20.19 1.36 17.37
CA LEU A 238 -20.81 0.14 16.83
C LEU A 238 -20.25 -0.24 15.44
N LEU A 239 -19.97 0.77 14.60
CA LEU A 239 -19.36 0.55 13.29
C LEU A 239 -17.91 0.09 13.39
N LEU A 240 -17.12 0.70 14.28
CA LEU A 240 -15.74 0.28 14.54
C LEU A 240 -15.69 -1.16 15.04
N GLU A 241 -16.57 -1.54 15.96
CA GLU A 241 -16.66 -2.92 16.47
C GLU A 241 -17.09 -3.91 15.38
N HIS A 242 -18.02 -3.52 14.51
CA HIS A 242 -18.38 -4.30 13.32
C HIS A 242 -17.19 -4.47 12.36
N TRP A 243 -16.49 -3.39 12.02
CA TRP A 243 -15.32 -3.44 11.14
C TRP A 243 -14.16 -4.24 11.73
N ALA A 244 -13.90 -4.09 13.03
CA ALA A 244 -12.88 -4.86 13.74
C ALA A 244 -13.16 -6.36 13.68
N ARG A 245 -14.42 -6.80 13.85
CA ARG A 245 -14.83 -8.21 13.68
C ARG A 245 -14.62 -8.74 12.27
N LEU A 246 -14.62 -7.87 11.25
CA LEU A 246 -14.30 -8.22 9.87
C LEU A 246 -12.79 -8.14 9.59
N GLY A 247 -11.94 -7.76 10.55
CA GLY A 247 -10.51 -7.53 10.32
C GLY A 247 -10.22 -6.24 9.55
N ILE A 248 -11.16 -5.30 9.52
CA ILE A 248 -11.01 -3.99 8.88
C ILE A 248 -10.48 -2.99 9.90
N TRP A 249 -9.36 -2.37 9.55
CA TRP A 249 -8.77 -1.26 10.28
C TRP A 249 -9.10 0.09 9.63
N VAL A 250 -8.95 1.16 10.42
CA VAL A 250 -9.13 2.55 9.99
C VAL A 250 -7.94 3.40 10.41
N LEU A 251 -7.53 4.31 9.53
CA LEU A 251 -6.49 5.31 9.76
C LEU A 251 -7.03 6.69 9.40
N GLY A 252 -6.80 7.68 10.26
CA GLY A 252 -6.95 9.09 9.95
C GLY A 252 -5.72 9.63 9.23
N GLU A 253 -5.89 10.60 8.34
CA GLU A 253 -4.81 11.21 7.54
C GLU A 253 -3.66 11.78 8.40
N ARG A 254 -3.97 12.18 9.64
CA ARG A 254 -3.00 12.68 10.63
C ARG A 254 -2.45 11.61 11.59
N ASP A 255 -2.81 10.33 11.40
CA ASP A 255 -2.19 9.25 12.16
C ASP A 255 -0.73 9.05 11.73
N ALA A 256 0.12 8.68 12.70
CA ALA A 256 1.51 8.32 12.44
C ALA A 256 1.64 7.12 11.49
N GLN A 257 0.67 6.19 11.52
CA GLN A 257 0.64 5.01 10.67
C GLN A 257 0.01 5.27 9.29
N PHE A 258 -0.51 6.47 9.01
CA PHE A 258 -1.06 6.79 7.71
C PHE A 258 0.06 6.90 6.66
N PRO A 259 -0.09 6.31 5.45
CA PRO A 259 1.02 6.26 4.49
C PRO A 259 1.52 7.66 4.10
N THR A 260 2.79 7.95 4.35
CA THR A 260 3.38 9.28 4.15
C THR A 260 3.37 9.65 2.66
N ARG A 261 3.59 8.67 1.79
CA ARG A 261 3.51 8.82 0.33
C ARG A 261 2.15 9.33 -0.16
N LEU A 262 1.05 8.88 0.46
CA LEU A 262 -0.29 9.37 0.12
C LEU A 262 -0.43 10.84 0.51
N ARG A 263 -0.02 11.20 1.73
CA ARG A 263 -0.06 12.58 2.24
C ARG A 263 0.74 13.53 1.35
N GLN A 264 1.98 13.15 1.01
CA GLN A 264 2.89 13.97 0.22
C GLN A 264 2.43 14.15 -1.23
N ARG A 265 1.94 13.08 -1.88
CA ARG A 265 1.56 13.10 -3.30
C ARG A 265 0.17 13.69 -3.53
N LEU A 266 -0.81 13.31 -2.70
CA LEU A 266 -2.19 13.77 -2.88
C LEU A 266 -2.45 15.14 -2.25
N LYS A 267 -1.71 15.54 -1.21
CA LYS A 267 -1.88 16.83 -0.53
C LYS A 267 -3.35 17.09 -0.19
N THR A 268 -3.92 18.22 -0.63
CA THR A 268 -5.33 18.60 -0.41
C THR A 268 -6.34 17.66 -1.08
N ALA A 269 -5.91 16.80 -2.01
CA ALA A 269 -6.73 15.79 -2.64
C ALA A 269 -6.78 14.46 -1.85
N CYS A 270 -5.99 14.34 -0.78
CA CYS A 270 -6.00 13.20 0.13
C CYS A 270 -7.26 13.24 0.99
N LEU A 271 -8.00 12.14 1.06
CA LEU A 271 -9.16 12.01 1.93
C LEU A 271 -8.77 11.78 3.39
N PRO A 272 -9.64 12.20 4.34
CA PRO A 272 -9.29 12.20 5.76
C PRO A 272 -9.12 10.81 6.36
N LEU A 273 -9.67 9.79 5.70
CA LEU A 273 -9.73 8.42 6.20
C LEU A 273 -9.21 7.45 5.16
N LEU A 274 -8.52 6.42 5.63
CA LEU A 274 -8.17 5.23 4.88
C LEU A 274 -8.63 4.00 5.68
N PHE A 275 -9.42 3.16 5.05
CA PHE A 275 -9.85 1.88 5.60
C PHE A 275 -9.09 0.77 4.90
N GLY A 276 -8.82 -0.33 5.59
CA GLY A 276 -8.24 -1.48 4.93
C GLY A 276 -8.29 -2.77 5.73
N ALA A 277 -7.86 -3.85 5.10
CA ALA A 277 -7.75 -5.18 5.67
C ALA A 277 -6.48 -5.87 5.14
N GLY A 278 -5.83 -6.69 5.97
CA GLY A 278 -4.50 -7.23 5.69
C GLY A 278 -3.37 -6.33 6.21
N PRO A 279 -2.10 -6.64 5.88
CA PRO A 279 -0.93 -5.98 6.45
C PRO A 279 -0.80 -4.52 6.00
N ARG A 280 -0.45 -3.63 6.93
CA ARG A 280 -0.33 -2.18 6.62
C ARG A 280 1.03 -1.80 6.04
N ALA A 281 2.09 -2.53 6.42
CA ALA A 281 3.46 -2.19 6.06
C ALA A 281 3.66 -1.95 4.54
N PRO A 282 3.11 -2.77 3.62
CA PRO A 282 3.30 -2.56 2.18
C PRO A 282 2.86 -1.17 1.66
N LEU A 283 1.93 -0.49 2.34
CA LEU A 283 1.42 0.82 1.92
C LEU A 283 2.48 1.92 1.96
N GLU A 284 3.54 1.77 2.76
CA GLU A 284 4.65 2.73 2.82
C GLU A 284 5.80 2.36 1.88
N HIS A 285 5.92 1.08 1.49
CA HIS A 285 7.06 0.57 0.69
C HIS A 285 6.90 0.82 -0.80
N GLY A 286 5.67 0.84 -1.30
CA GLY A 286 5.38 1.07 -2.70
C GLY A 286 5.18 -0.18 -3.52
N GLY A 287 5.53 -0.10 -4.79
CA GLY A 287 5.27 -1.16 -5.75
C GLY A 287 4.91 -0.67 -7.14
N LEU A 288 4.43 -1.59 -7.97
CA LEU A 288 4.07 -1.36 -9.35
C LEU A 288 2.56 -1.20 -9.50
N CYS A 289 2.11 -0.01 -9.87
CA CYS A 289 0.71 0.20 -10.25
C CYS A 289 0.46 -0.41 -11.63
N VAL A 290 -0.55 -1.26 -11.77
CA VAL A 290 -0.96 -1.81 -13.07
C VAL A 290 -2.45 -1.62 -13.25
N VAL A 291 -2.81 -0.94 -14.33
CA VAL A 291 -4.19 -0.54 -14.59
C VAL A 291 -4.59 -0.79 -16.04
N GLY A 292 -5.86 -1.16 -16.26
CA GLY A 292 -6.40 -1.26 -17.62
C GLY A 292 -7.91 -1.41 -17.70
N SER A 293 -8.40 -1.43 -18.94
CA SER A 293 -9.83 -1.52 -19.26
C SER A 293 -10.45 -2.85 -18.81
N ARG A 294 -11.75 -2.81 -18.48
CA ARG A 294 -12.51 -4.01 -18.13
C ARG A 294 -12.82 -4.91 -19.32
N ASP A 295 -12.94 -4.28 -20.48
CA ASP A 295 -13.16 -4.93 -21.76
C ASP A 295 -11.88 -4.74 -22.56
N SER A 296 -10.86 -5.51 -22.19
CA SER A 296 -9.55 -5.52 -22.82
C SER A 296 -9.42 -6.71 -23.77
N PRO A 297 -8.76 -6.55 -24.92
CA PRO A 297 -8.48 -7.67 -25.82
C PRO A 297 -7.57 -8.69 -25.14
N GLU A 298 -7.58 -9.93 -25.64
CA GLU A 298 -6.84 -11.04 -25.02
C GLU A 298 -5.34 -10.76 -24.90
N GLU A 299 -4.74 -10.11 -25.89
CA GLU A 299 -3.33 -9.70 -25.84
C GLU A 299 -3.04 -8.77 -24.65
N SER A 300 -3.97 -7.88 -24.28
CA SER A 300 -3.90 -6.98 -23.10
C SER A 300 -4.04 -7.72 -21.79
N ARG A 301 -4.83 -8.79 -21.78
CA ARG A 301 -4.94 -9.66 -20.62
C ARG A 301 -3.67 -10.50 -20.43
N GLN A 302 -3.10 -11.05 -21.50
CA GLN A 302 -1.83 -11.79 -21.48
C GLN A 302 -0.67 -10.92 -21.03
N PHE A 303 -0.57 -9.69 -21.52
CA PHE A 303 0.45 -8.74 -21.08
C PHE A 303 0.32 -8.41 -19.58
N ALA A 304 -0.92 -8.23 -19.08
CA ALA A 304 -1.18 -8.02 -17.65
C ALA A 304 -0.78 -9.25 -16.80
N GLN A 305 -1.07 -10.46 -17.28
CA GLN A 305 -0.67 -11.71 -16.62
C GLN A 305 0.85 -11.86 -16.57
N LEU A 306 1.55 -11.55 -17.68
CA LEU A 306 3.00 -11.56 -17.74
C LEU A 306 3.61 -10.61 -16.69
N ILE A 307 3.13 -9.37 -16.61
CA ILE A 307 3.58 -8.39 -15.62
C ILE A 307 3.34 -8.92 -14.21
N GLY A 308 2.14 -9.41 -13.92
CA GLY A 308 1.80 -9.93 -12.59
C GLY A 308 2.66 -11.13 -12.21
N ALA A 309 2.89 -12.05 -13.14
CA ALA A 309 3.72 -13.22 -12.90
C ALA A 309 5.18 -12.84 -12.60
N ARG A 310 5.75 -11.92 -13.39
CA ARG A 310 7.10 -11.37 -13.19
C ARG A 310 7.21 -10.62 -11.86
N ALA A 311 6.33 -9.66 -11.61
CA ALA A 311 6.32 -8.88 -10.38
C ALA A 311 6.22 -9.79 -9.14
N GLY A 312 5.34 -10.79 -9.18
CA GLY A 312 5.20 -11.74 -8.08
C GLY A 312 6.45 -12.60 -7.86
N ALA A 313 7.08 -13.10 -8.92
CA ALA A 313 8.32 -13.88 -8.83
C ALA A 313 9.52 -13.07 -8.32
N GLU A 314 9.55 -11.77 -8.63
CA GLU A 314 10.61 -10.84 -8.21
C GLU A 314 10.35 -10.16 -6.86
N GLY A 315 9.19 -10.46 -6.22
CA GLY A 315 8.83 -9.88 -4.93
C GLY A 315 8.37 -8.41 -4.98
N LEU A 316 8.06 -7.90 -6.18
CA LEU A 316 7.47 -6.58 -6.36
C LEU A 316 5.98 -6.61 -5.96
N VAL A 317 5.56 -5.65 -5.15
CA VAL A 317 4.14 -5.50 -4.77
C VAL A 317 3.37 -4.92 -5.96
N VAL A 318 2.29 -5.59 -6.37
CA VAL A 318 1.40 -5.04 -7.42
C VAL A 318 0.27 -4.25 -6.78
N ILE A 319 0.04 -3.04 -7.29
CA ILE A 319 -1.03 -2.14 -6.84
C ILE A 319 -2.06 -2.03 -7.97
N SER A 320 -3.31 -2.42 -7.71
CA SER A 320 -4.39 -2.37 -8.71
C SER A 320 -5.78 -2.24 -8.05
N SER A 321 -6.88 -2.27 -8.81
CA SER A 321 -8.24 -2.13 -8.28
C SER A 321 -9.07 -3.43 -8.24
N ASP A 322 -8.50 -4.54 -8.76
CA ASP A 322 -9.13 -5.86 -8.84
C ASP A 322 -10.45 -5.92 -9.65
N MET A 323 -10.71 -4.91 -10.48
CA MET A 323 -11.84 -4.91 -11.41
C MET A 323 -11.66 -5.97 -12.50
N ARG A 324 -12.78 -6.52 -13.01
CA ARG A 324 -12.76 -7.45 -14.17
C ARG A 324 -11.89 -6.88 -15.29
N GLY A 325 -11.13 -7.73 -15.98
CA GLY A 325 -10.20 -7.35 -17.05
C GLY A 325 -8.76 -7.31 -16.53
N VAL A 326 -7.97 -6.35 -17.02
CA VAL A 326 -6.53 -6.20 -16.73
C VAL A 326 -6.24 -6.23 -15.23
N ASP A 327 -6.95 -5.43 -14.44
CA ASP A 327 -6.71 -5.29 -13.00
C ASP A 327 -6.85 -6.64 -12.26
N ARG A 328 -7.86 -7.43 -12.62
CA ARG A 328 -8.08 -8.77 -12.08
C ARG A 328 -7.04 -9.77 -12.57
N ASP A 329 -6.67 -9.70 -13.84
CA ASP A 329 -5.70 -10.63 -14.44
C ASP A 329 -4.31 -10.44 -13.82
N VAL A 330 -3.84 -9.19 -13.66
CA VAL A 330 -2.54 -8.90 -13.02
C VAL A 330 -2.52 -9.30 -11.54
N VAL A 331 -3.59 -9.00 -10.79
CA VAL A 331 -3.70 -9.40 -9.37
C VAL A 331 -3.66 -10.92 -9.23
N SER A 332 -4.39 -11.63 -10.10
CA SER A 332 -4.47 -13.09 -10.02
C SER A 332 -3.14 -13.75 -10.39
N ALA A 333 -2.45 -13.25 -11.43
CA ALA A 333 -1.12 -13.73 -11.81
C ALA A 333 -0.07 -13.46 -10.72
N THR A 334 -0.11 -12.29 -10.08
CA THR A 334 0.80 -11.95 -8.98
C THR A 334 0.64 -12.88 -7.79
N LEU A 335 -0.61 -13.12 -7.37
CA LEU A 335 -0.91 -14.03 -6.26
C LEU A 335 -0.56 -15.49 -6.60
N ALA A 336 -0.77 -15.92 -7.85
CA ALA A 336 -0.40 -17.27 -8.31
C ALA A 336 1.12 -17.49 -8.28
N SER A 337 1.92 -16.45 -8.53
CA SER A 337 3.38 -16.47 -8.40
C SER A 337 3.90 -16.35 -6.96
N GLY A 338 3.02 -16.32 -5.95
CA GLY A 338 3.44 -16.16 -4.55
C GLY A 338 3.70 -14.71 -4.12
N GLY A 339 3.47 -13.74 -5.01
CA GLY A 339 3.68 -12.32 -4.74
C GLY A 339 2.64 -11.68 -3.81
N ARG A 340 2.81 -10.38 -3.59
CA ARG A 340 1.92 -9.55 -2.75
C ARG A 340 1.18 -8.51 -3.59
N VAL A 341 -0.04 -8.19 -3.19
CA VAL A 341 -0.89 -7.19 -3.85
C VAL A 341 -1.46 -6.17 -2.87
N ILE A 342 -1.60 -4.93 -3.32
CA ILE A 342 -2.44 -3.90 -2.70
C ILE A 342 -3.61 -3.61 -3.64
N CYS A 343 -4.83 -3.87 -3.18
CA CYS A 343 -6.03 -3.59 -3.96
C CYS A 343 -6.70 -2.31 -3.46
N VAL A 344 -6.70 -1.25 -4.28
CA VAL A 344 -7.39 0.00 -3.99
C VAL A 344 -8.83 -0.10 -4.49
N LEU A 345 -9.76 -0.36 -3.58
CA LEU A 345 -11.15 -0.65 -3.89
C LEU A 345 -12.00 0.62 -4.00
N SER A 346 -12.88 0.64 -5.00
CA SER A 346 -13.93 1.66 -5.16
C SER A 346 -15.34 1.12 -4.90
N ASP A 347 -15.45 -0.16 -4.54
CA ASP A 347 -16.68 -0.83 -4.08
C ASP A 347 -16.49 -1.32 -2.64
N SER A 348 -17.48 -2.01 -2.08
CA SER A 348 -17.51 -2.41 -0.68
C SER A 348 -16.30 -3.26 -0.26
N LEU A 349 -15.50 -2.70 0.65
CA LEU A 349 -14.44 -3.41 1.36
C LEU A 349 -15.02 -4.54 2.21
N GLU A 350 -16.16 -4.33 2.89
CA GLU A 350 -16.81 -5.36 3.72
C GLU A 350 -17.12 -6.62 2.91
N LYS A 351 -17.63 -6.47 1.68
CA LYS A 351 -17.86 -7.61 0.78
C LYS A 351 -16.58 -8.25 0.30
N ALA A 352 -15.55 -7.46 -0.01
CA ALA A 352 -14.29 -7.97 -0.51
C ALA A 352 -13.57 -8.84 0.52
N VAL A 353 -13.55 -8.41 1.79
CA VAL A 353 -12.93 -9.15 2.90
C VAL A 353 -13.64 -10.49 3.17
N GLY A 354 -14.97 -10.53 3.08
CA GLY A 354 -15.73 -11.79 3.20
C GLY A 354 -15.69 -12.70 1.96
N SER A 355 -15.10 -12.25 0.85
CA SER A 355 -15.15 -12.98 -0.41
C SER A 355 -14.15 -14.14 -0.47
N LYS A 356 -14.52 -15.22 -1.17
CA LYS A 356 -13.59 -16.32 -1.48
C LYS A 356 -12.36 -15.86 -2.28
N ARG A 357 -12.48 -14.75 -3.02
CA ARG A 357 -11.42 -14.21 -3.88
C ARG A 357 -10.18 -13.80 -3.09
N PHE A 358 -10.38 -13.21 -1.90
CA PHE A 358 -9.27 -12.68 -1.09
C PHE A 358 -9.02 -13.47 0.19
N ARG A 359 -9.86 -14.45 0.53
CA ARG A 359 -9.74 -15.25 1.76
C ARG A 359 -8.32 -15.76 2.00
N ASP A 360 -7.79 -16.53 1.06
CA ASP A 360 -6.47 -17.16 1.22
C ASP A 360 -5.34 -16.13 1.16
N ALA A 361 -5.49 -15.10 0.33
CA ALA A 361 -4.49 -14.05 0.20
C ALA A 361 -4.43 -13.15 1.45
N LEU A 362 -5.56 -12.90 2.12
CA LEU A 362 -5.61 -12.18 3.40
C LEU A 362 -5.05 -13.04 4.53
N ALA A 363 -5.43 -14.32 4.59
CA ALA A 363 -4.93 -15.25 5.60
C ALA A 363 -3.41 -15.44 5.53
N LEU A 364 -2.84 -15.42 4.32
CA LEU A 364 -1.39 -15.52 4.07
C LEU A 364 -0.67 -14.16 4.08
N GLU A 365 -1.35 -13.07 4.46
CA GLU A 365 -0.80 -11.71 4.44
C GLU A 365 -0.19 -11.28 3.08
N ARG A 366 -0.74 -11.80 1.98
CA ARG A 366 -0.34 -11.49 0.61
C ARG A 366 -1.24 -10.48 -0.08
N ALA A 367 -2.40 -10.15 0.49
CA ALA A 367 -3.28 -9.09 0.02
C ALA A 367 -3.47 -8.02 1.08
N THR A 368 -3.35 -6.76 0.67
CA THR A 368 -3.79 -5.60 1.44
C THR A 368 -4.91 -4.92 0.67
N LEU A 369 -6.13 -4.96 1.21
CA LEU A 369 -7.28 -4.29 0.60
C LEU A 369 -7.41 -2.92 1.25
N VAL A 370 -7.51 -1.84 0.47
CA VAL A 370 -7.67 -0.49 1.00
C VAL A 370 -8.73 0.29 0.24
N THR A 371 -9.39 1.20 0.93
CA THR A 371 -10.31 2.16 0.31
C THR A 371 -10.35 3.45 1.12
N PRO A 372 -10.40 4.63 0.47
CA PRO A 372 -10.58 5.89 1.19
C PRO A 372 -12.06 6.21 1.48
N PHE A 373 -12.96 5.26 1.19
CA PHE A 373 -14.40 5.40 1.39
C PHE A 373 -14.88 4.50 2.52
N THR A 374 -16.07 4.77 3.07
CA THR A 374 -16.62 3.93 4.14
C THR A 374 -16.78 2.47 3.68
N PRO A 375 -16.40 1.46 4.49
CA PRO A 375 -16.27 0.08 4.05
C PRO A 375 -17.52 -0.56 3.39
N GLY A 376 -18.71 -0.14 3.79
CA GLY A 376 -19.99 -0.61 3.24
C GLY A 376 -20.49 0.12 1.99
N ILE A 377 -19.72 1.07 1.43
CA ILE A 377 -20.18 1.88 0.30
C ILE A 377 -20.38 1.03 -0.97
N ARG A 378 -21.36 1.41 -1.79
CA ARG A 378 -21.56 0.80 -3.11
C ARG A 378 -20.68 1.47 -4.16
N PHE A 379 -20.32 0.71 -5.19
CA PHE A 379 -19.64 1.23 -6.37
C PHE A 379 -20.35 2.46 -6.97
N THR A 380 -19.59 3.51 -7.24
CA THR A 380 -20.00 4.63 -8.09
C THR A 380 -18.84 5.02 -9.01
N VAL A 381 -19.15 5.53 -10.20
CA VAL A 381 -18.14 6.00 -11.16
C VAL A 381 -17.28 7.12 -10.54
N ALA A 382 -17.90 8.05 -9.80
CA ALA A 382 -17.20 9.13 -9.14
C ALA A 382 -16.20 8.62 -8.08
N ASN A 383 -16.56 7.62 -7.29
CA ASN A 383 -15.63 7.01 -6.32
C ASN A 383 -14.52 6.24 -7.02
N ALA A 384 -14.81 5.53 -8.12
CA ALA A 384 -13.79 4.84 -8.91
C ALA A 384 -12.75 5.82 -9.47
N MET A 385 -13.20 6.93 -10.07
CA MET A 385 -12.29 7.99 -10.55
C MET A 385 -11.45 8.57 -9.41
N ARG A 386 -12.04 8.78 -8.23
CA ARG A 386 -11.31 9.26 -7.05
C ARG A 386 -10.34 8.22 -6.50
N ALA A 387 -10.66 6.93 -6.55
CA ALA A 387 -9.79 5.85 -6.08
C ALA A 387 -8.52 5.72 -6.95
N ASN A 388 -8.59 6.04 -8.25
CA ASN A 388 -7.45 5.92 -9.16
C ASN A 388 -6.21 6.68 -8.66
N ARG A 389 -6.38 7.88 -8.10
CA ARG A 389 -5.26 8.66 -7.54
C ARG A 389 -4.47 7.89 -6.48
N TYR A 390 -5.13 7.04 -5.69
CA TYR A 390 -4.50 6.28 -4.62
C TYR A 390 -3.64 5.14 -5.17
N GLN A 391 -3.97 4.56 -6.32
CA GLN A 391 -3.16 3.52 -6.95
C GLN A 391 -1.80 4.10 -7.37
N TYR A 392 -1.81 5.24 -8.05
CA TYR A 392 -0.58 5.96 -8.45
C TYR A 392 0.15 6.53 -7.22
N ALA A 393 -0.56 7.13 -6.27
CA ALA A 393 0.07 7.74 -5.10
C ALA A 393 0.66 6.71 -4.12
N LEU A 394 0.23 5.45 -4.16
CA LEU A 394 0.86 4.36 -3.41
C LEU A 394 2.05 3.74 -4.15
N SER A 395 2.16 3.85 -5.47
CA SER A 395 3.17 3.11 -6.24
C SER A 395 4.51 3.86 -6.40
N ASP A 396 5.50 3.23 -7.00
CA ASP A 396 6.78 3.85 -7.40
C ASP A 396 6.86 4.06 -8.92
N ALA A 397 6.15 3.21 -9.67
CA ALA A 397 5.89 3.36 -11.10
C ALA A 397 4.47 2.87 -11.43
N ALA A 398 3.99 3.19 -12.64
CA ALA A 398 2.72 2.70 -13.14
C ALA A 398 2.83 2.15 -14.57
N ILE A 399 2.08 1.10 -14.89
CA ILE A 399 1.90 0.57 -16.25
C ILE A 399 0.41 0.63 -16.61
N VAL A 400 0.09 1.41 -17.63
CA VAL A 400 -1.23 1.44 -18.28
C VAL A 400 -1.21 0.41 -19.40
N VAL A 401 -1.94 -0.68 -19.20
CA VAL A 401 -1.97 -1.79 -20.16
C VAL A 401 -2.93 -1.49 -21.31
N GLU A 402 -4.12 -1.01 -21.00
CA GLU A 402 -5.19 -0.84 -21.96
C GLU A 402 -6.15 0.27 -21.53
N THR A 403 -6.45 1.21 -22.42
CA THR A 403 -7.43 2.25 -22.13
C THR A 403 -8.10 2.80 -23.39
N ARG A 404 -9.29 3.36 -23.24
CA ARG A 404 -9.93 4.17 -24.29
C ARG A 404 -9.40 5.61 -24.19
N GLU A 405 -9.62 6.44 -25.19
CA GLU A 405 -9.29 7.89 -25.13
C GLU A 405 -10.13 8.68 -24.11
N SER A 406 -10.99 7.98 -23.37
CA SER A 406 -11.86 8.54 -22.33
C SER A 406 -12.09 7.50 -21.22
N GLY A 407 -12.61 7.96 -20.09
CA GLY A 407 -12.95 7.12 -18.93
C GLY A 407 -11.91 7.14 -17.82
N GLY A 408 -12.15 6.33 -16.78
CA GLY A 408 -11.43 6.44 -15.51
C GLY A 408 -9.94 6.14 -15.60
N ILE A 409 -9.53 5.14 -16.39
CA ILE A 409 -8.12 4.75 -16.53
C ILE A 409 -7.33 5.85 -17.24
N TRP A 410 -7.83 6.35 -18.37
CA TRP A 410 -7.22 7.46 -19.11
C TRP A 410 -7.14 8.73 -18.26
N ALA A 411 -8.24 9.11 -17.60
CA ALA A 411 -8.27 10.29 -16.73
C ALA A 411 -7.29 10.17 -15.55
N GLY A 412 -7.17 8.97 -14.95
CA GLY A 412 -6.21 8.71 -13.88
C GLY A 412 -4.75 8.80 -14.35
N ALA A 413 -4.44 8.28 -15.55
CA ALA A 413 -3.11 8.36 -16.13
C ALA A 413 -2.73 9.82 -16.47
N ASP A 414 -3.66 10.61 -17.02
CA ASP A 414 -3.46 12.03 -17.29
C ASP A 414 -3.35 12.86 -16.00
N GLU A 415 -4.11 12.52 -14.95
CA GLU A 415 -3.99 13.14 -13.62
C GLU A 415 -2.60 12.86 -13.02
N ASN A 416 -2.13 11.60 -13.06
CA ASN A 416 -0.77 11.23 -12.65
C ASN A 416 0.30 12.02 -13.42
N ARG A 417 0.15 12.17 -14.74
CA ARG A 417 1.07 12.95 -15.59
C ARG A 417 1.09 14.43 -15.20
N LYS A 418 -0.07 15.04 -14.96
CA LYS A 418 -0.19 16.46 -14.57
C LYS A 418 0.45 16.73 -13.21
N HIS A 419 0.23 15.84 -12.24
CA HIS A 419 0.76 16.00 -10.89
C HIS A 419 2.16 15.39 -10.69
N ARG A 420 2.65 14.59 -11.65
CA ARG A 420 3.93 13.89 -11.62
C ARG A 420 4.11 13.05 -10.35
N TRP A 421 3.08 12.27 -9.97
CA TRP A 421 3.18 11.44 -8.76
C TRP A 421 4.20 10.32 -8.93
N VAL A 422 4.13 9.60 -10.06
CA VAL A 422 5.06 8.51 -10.42
C VAL A 422 5.31 8.47 -11.93
N PRO A 423 6.46 7.94 -12.39
CA PRO A 423 6.66 7.60 -13.79
C PRO A 423 5.59 6.59 -14.25
N ALA A 424 4.97 6.86 -15.41
CA ALA A 424 3.95 6.01 -15.99
C ALA A 424 4.35 5.55 -17.39
N PHE A 425 4.23 4.24 -17.58
CA PHE A 425 4.48 3.53 -18.81
C PHE A 425 3.16 3.12 -19.44
N VAL A 426 3.12 3.06 -20.76
CA VAL A 426 1.94 2.67 -21.54
C VAL A 426 2.35 1.57 -22.48
N ARG A 427 1.59 0.47 -22.45
CA ARG A 427 1.81 -0.65 -23.37
C ARG A 427 1.71 -0.14 -24.81
N THR A 428 2.73 -0.45 -25.59
CA THR A 428 2.78 -0.19 -27.04
C THR A 428 2.90 -1.48 -27.84
N GLY A 429 2.54 -1.43 -29.12
CA GLY A 429 2.49 -2.58 -30.04
C GLY A 429 1.50 -2.34 -31.18
N LEU A 430 1.46 -3.26 -32.14
CA LEU A 430 0.57 -3.16 -33.32
C LEU A 430 -0.92 -3.13 -32.95
N SER A 431 -1.28 -3.71 -31.80
CA SER A 431 -2.64 -3.76 -31.26
C SER A 431 -2.94 -2.69 -30.20
N ALA A 432 -2.04 -1.71 -30.02
CA ALA A 432 -2.26 -0.65 -29.04
C ALA A 432 -3.52 0.16 -29.37
N SER A 433 -4.38 0.33 -28.38
CA SER A 433 -5.61 1.12 -28.55
C SER A 433 -5.34 2.60 -28.79
N SER A 434 -6.34 3.27 -29.33
CA SER A 434 -6.31 4.73 -29.52
C SER A 434 -6.06 5.46 -28.20
N GLY A 435 -6.59 4.97 -27.07
CA GLY A 435 -6.34 5.52 -25.74
C GLY A 435 -4.89 5.39 -25.29
N ASN A 436 -4.26 4.23 -25.52
CA ASN A 436 -2.84 4.05 -25.25
C ASN A 436 -2.00 5.01 -26.10
N ASN A 437 -2.30 5.12 -27.41
CA ASN A 437 -1.60 6.03 -28.31
C ASN A 437 -1.76 7.50 -27.89
N ALA A 438 -2.96 7.91 -27.47
CA ALA A 438 -3.20 9.25 -26.95
C ALA A 438 -2.36 9.54 -25.69
N LEU A 439 -2.23 8.58 -24.76
CA LEU A 439 -1.36 8.74 -23.59
C LEU A 439 0.12 8.83 -23.94
N LEU A 440 0.57 8.06 -24.94
CA LEU A 440 1.94 8.17 -25.48
C LEU A 440 2.18 9.56 -26.09
N HIS A 441 1.21 10.10 -26.84
CA HIS A 441 1.28 11.47 -27.37
C HIS A 441 1.32 12.55 -26.28
N LEU A 442 0.72 12.29 -25.11
CA LEU A 442 0.83 13.17 -23.94
C LEU A 442 2.19 13.08 -23.24
N GLY A 443 3.06 12.14 -23.66
CA GLY A 443 4.43 12.01 -23.18
C GLY A 443 4.61 10.96 -22.08
N LEU A 444 3.69 10.02 -21.92
CA LEU A 444 3.95 8.82 -21.11
C LEU A 444 4.96 7.90 -21.82
N LEU A 445 5.66 7.08 -21.04
CA LEU A 445 6.77 6.27 -21.54
C LEU A 445 6.24 5.01 -22.23
N PRO A 446 6.74 4.62 -23.42
CA PRO A 446 6.33 3.36 -24.04
C PRO A 446 6.95 2.17 -23.31
N ILE A 447 6.23 1.05 -23.24
CA ILE A 447 6.77 -0.24 -22.81
C ILE A 447 6.20 -1.37 -23.66
N THR A 448 7.07 -2.31 -24.07
CA THR A 448 6.72 -3.46 -24.91
C THR A 448 6.75 -4.76 -24.13
N GLN A 449 6.06 -5.78 -24.62
CA GLN A 449 6.14 -7.13 -24.08
C GLN A 449 7.57 -7.68 -24.12
N GLN A 450 8.29 -7.44 -25.23
CA GLN A 450 9.66 -7.90 -25.38
C GLN A 450 10.59 -7.32 -24.31
N GLU A 451 10.47 -6.03 -23.98
CA GLU A 451 11.26 -5.41 -22.90
C GLU A 451 11.01 -6.07 -21.55
N ILE A 452 9.74 -6.38 -21.23
CA ILE A 452 9.38 -7.07 -19.98
C ILE A 452 9.99 -8.48 -19.95
N GLU A 453 9.85 -9.25 -21.03
CA GLU A 453 10.34 -10.63 -21.13
C GLU A 453 11.87 -10.72 -21.08
N GLN A 454 12.56 -9.80 -21.75
CA GLN A 454 14.03 -9.80 -21.86
C GLN A 454 14.71 -9.13 -20.67
N SER A 455 13.98 -8.38 -19.85
CA SER A 455 14.54 -7.77 -18.65
C SER A 455 14.98 -8.83 -17.63
N ALA A 456 16.18 -8.65 -17.09
CA ALA A 456 16.68 -9.46 -15.98
C ALA A 456 15.97 -9.12 -14.66
N ASP A 457 15.63 -7.84 -14.45
CA ASP A 457 14.94 -7.31 -13.28
C ASP A 457 13.96 -6.22 -13.73
N LEU A 458 12.67 -6.42 -13.43
CA LEU A 458 11.59 -5.55 -13.86
C LEU A 458 11.64 -4.19 -13.14
N GLY A 459 11.98 -4.18 -11.85
CA GLY A 459 12.09 -2.94 -11.08
C GLY A 459 13.18 -2.03 -11.64
N ARG A 460 14.35 -2.60 -11.91
CA ARG A 460 15.50 -1.92 -12.50
C ARG A 460 15.19 -1.39 -13.90
N LEU A 461 14.53 -2.17 -14.76
CA LEU A 461 14.09 -1.71 -16.08
C LEU A 461 13.26 -0.42 -15.96
N LEU A 462 12.27 -0.40 -15.07
CA LEU A 462 11.38 0.74 -14.90
C LEU A 462 12.12 1.97 -14.34
N VAL A 463 13.07 1.77 -13.43
CA VAL A 463 13.94 2.86 -12.91
C VAL A 463 14.84 3.42 -14.02
N GLU A 464 15.53 2.58 -14.77
CA GLU A 464 16.43 3.02 -15.85
C GLU A 464 15.67 3.74 -16.96
N ARG A 465 14.48 3.27 -17.33
CA ARG A 465 13.63 3.89 -18.36
C ARG A 465 12.95 5.18 -17.89
N SER A 466 12.83 5.39 -16.58
CA SER A 466 12.25 6.62 -16.00
C SER A 466 13.27 7.71 -15.72
N ALA A 467 14.57 7.38 -15.70
CA ALA A 467 15.63 8.37 -15.57
C ALA A 467 15.61 9.35 -16.77
N PRO A 468 15.67 10.67 -16.55
CA PRO A 468 15.81 11.62 -17.64
C PRO A 468 17.14 11.32 -18.35
N SER A 469 17.06 10.96 -19.64
CA SER A 469 18.24 10.75 -20.47
C SER A 469 19.13 11.98 -20.35
N ALA A 470 20.37 11.79 -19.87
CA ALA A 470 21.38 12.84 -19.77
C ALA A 470 21.77 13.28 -21.19
N VAL A 471 20.95 14.12 -21.80
CA VAL A 471 21.34 14.90 -22.97
C VAL A 471 22.23 16.02 -22.46
N PRO A 472 23.43 16.25 -23.02
CA PRO A 472 24.30 17.33 -22.58
C PRO A 472 23.55 18.66 -22.64
N SER A 473 23.57 19.40 -21.53
CA SER A 473 23.07 20.77 -21.42
C SER A 473 23.85 21.68 -22.37
N GLY A 474 23.38 21.81 -23.61
CA GLY A 474 23.99 22.70 -24.61
C GLY A 474 23.09 23.10 -25.78
N ALA A 475 21.89 22.52 -25.94
CA ALA A 475 20.97 22.93 -27.00
C ALA A 475 19.72 23.56 -26.40
N ALA A 476 19.58 24.87 -26.56
CA ALA A 476 18.33 25.60 -26.32
C ALA A 476 17.16 24.81 -26.93
N ALA A 477 16.13 24.55 -26.11
CA ALA A 477 14.95 23.83 -26.52
C ALA A 477 14.37 24.47 -27.78
N ARG A 478 14.54 23.82 -28.94
CA ARG A 478 13.80 24.21 -30.14
C ARG A 478 12.31 24.06 -29.82
N PRO A 479 11.46 25.05 -30.16
CA PRO A 479 10.04 24.95 -29.92
C PRO A 479 9.50 23.69 -30.61
N ARG A 480 8.77 22.86 -29.86
CA ARG A 480 8.11 21.67 -30.39
C ARG A 480 7.27 22.09 -31.61
N PRO A 481 7.38 21.41 -32.76
CA PRO A 481 6.58 21.77 -33.93
C PRO A 481 5.09 21.64 -33.57
N GLY A 482 4.34 22.72 -33.82
CA GLY A 482 2.88 22.70 -33.64
C GLY A 482 2.21 21.65 -34.55
N PRO A 483 0.93 21.32 -34.29
CA PRO A 483 0.19 20.27 -35.00
C PRO A 483 0.27 20.37 -36.52
N VAL A 484 0.32 21.60 -37.06
CA VAL A 484 0.44 21.89 -38.49
C VAL A 484 1.78 21.46 -39.08
N ARG A 485 2.90 21.57 -38.34
CA ARG A 485 4.22 21.15 -38.85
C ARG A 485 4.37 19.63 -38.87
N LEU A 486 3.77 18.94 -37.90
CA LEU A 486 3.70 17.47 -37.89
C LEU A 486 2.81 16.96 -39.01
N PHE A 487 1.66 17.62 -39.23
CA PHE A 487 0.78 17.35 -40.37
C PHE A 487 1.49 17.55 -41.71
N LEU A 488 2.24 18.63 -41.91
CA LEU A 488 2.99 18.87 -43.14
C LEU A 488 4.07 17.81 -43.37
N ALA A 489 4.78 17.38 -42.31
CA ALA A 489 5.82 16.36 -42.41
C ALA A 489 5.27 14.99 -42.82
N GLU A 490 4.10 14.59 -42.30
CA GLU A 490 3.41 13.36 -42.71
C GLU A 490 2.72 13.50 -44.08
N LEU A 491 2.17 14.68 -44.40
CA LEU A 491 1.59 14.94 -45.72
C LEU A 491 2.64 14.89 -46.84
N SER A 492 3.90 15.30 -46.57
CA SER A 492 5.02 15.15 -47.51
C SER A 492 5.53 13.72 -47.67
N ARG A 493 5.06 12.77 -46.85
CA ARG A 493 5.34 11.32 -46.97
C ARG A 493 4.27 10.58 -47.77
N LEU A 494 3.13 11.21 -48.05
CA LEU A 494 2.14 10.69 -48.99
C LEU A 494 2.66 10.90 -50.42
N ASP A 495 2.73 9.81 -51.18
CA ASP A 495 3.19 9.79 -52.56
C ASP A 495 2.40 10.80 -53.42
N GLU A 496 3.10 11.62 -54.21
CA GLU A 496 2.51 12.66 -55.06
C GLU A 496 1.49 12.09 -56.06
N GLN A 497 1.54 10.78 -56.32
CA GLN A 497 0.64 10.09 -57.25
C GLN A 497 -0.67 9.57 -56.61
N THR A 498 -0.80 9.54 -55.28
CA THR A 498 -2.09 9.31 -54.61
C THR A 498 -2.66 10.66 -54.16
N ALA A 499 -3.46 11.24 -55.06
CA ALA A 499 -4.02 12.58 -54.97
C ALA A 499 -4.39 13.00 -53.52
N ARG A 500 -3.96 14.21 -53.15
CA ARG A 500 -4.37 14.97 -51.94
C ARG A 500 -5.88 15.31 -51.96
N SER A 501 -6.73 14.31 -52.15
CA SER A 501 -8.18 14.44 -52.06
C SER A 501 -8.60 14.45 -50.60
N GLU A 502 -9.74 15.09 -50.33
CA GLU A 502 -10.31 15.16 -48.99
C GLU A 502 -10.59 13.74 -48.46
N GLU A 503 -11.06 12.81 -49.30
CA GLU A 503 -11.34 11.43 -48.88
C GLU A 503 -10.07 10.63 -48.58
N ALA A 504 -9.00 10.81 -49.34
CA ALA A 504 -7.73 10.11 -49.11
C ALA A 504 -7.08 10.57 -47.80
N VAL A 505 -7.08 11.88 -47.53
CA VAL A 505 -6.56 12.46 -46.29
C VAL A 505 -7.45 12.09 -45.10
N ALA A 506 -8.77 12.18 -45.24
CA ALA A 506 -9.72 11.75 -44.22
C ALA A 506 -9.51 10.28 -43.82
N ARG A 507 -9.36 9.39 -44.82
CA ARG A 507 -9.16 7.96 -44.60
C ARG A 507 -7.79 7.65 -44.01
N HIS A 508 -6.73 8.31 -44.47
CA HIS A 508 -5.37 8.07 -43.99
C HIS A 508 -5.17 8.53 -42.55
N PHE A 509 -5.72 9.68 -42.18
CA PHE A 509 -5.59 10.25 -40.84
C PHE A 509 -6.77 9.93 -39.90
N GLY A 510 -7.80 9.22 -40.38
CA GLY A 510 -8.97 8.86 -39.59
C GLY A 510 -9.77 10.08 -39.09
N ILE A 511 -9.88 11.12 -39.92
CA ILE A 511 -10.55 12.39 -39.60
C ILE A 511 -11.77 12.61 -40.49
N GLU A 512 -12.71 13.45 -40.03
CA GLU A 512 -13.89 13.86 -40.80
C GLU A 512 -13.52 14.60 -42.09
N LEU A 513 -14.37 14.50 -43.12
CA LEU A 513 -14.11 15.08 -44.44
C LEU A 513 -13.94 16.62 -44.39
N GLU A 514 -14.77 17.30 -43.57
CA GLU A 514 -14.65 18.75 -43.36
C GLU A 514 -13.31 19.15 -42.72
N GLN A 515 -12.81 18.31 -41.81
CA GLN A 515 -11.52 18.53 -41.15
C GLN A 515 -10.37 18.33 -42.15
N ALA A 516 -10.44 17.30 -42.99
CA ALA A 516 -9.49 17.06 -44.07
C ALA A 516 -9.48 18.21 -45.08
N ARG A 517 -10.66 18.75 -45.46
CA ARG A 517 -10.80 19.95 -46.29
C ARG A 517 -10.12 21.16 -45.66
N ALA A 518 -10.42 21.45 -44.40
CA ALA A 518 -9.84 22.60 -43.69
C ALA A 518 -8.31 22.51 -43.62
N TRP A 519 -7.77 21.29 -43.47
CA TRP A 519 -6.34 21.06 -43.42
C TRP A 519 -5.67 21.22 -44.79
N LEU A 520 -6.29 20.71 -45.86
CA LEU A 520 -5.80 20.90 -47.23
C LEU A 520 -5.83 22.37 -47.68
N VAL A 521 -6.85 23.13 -47.28
CA VAL A 521 -6.93 24.58 -47.53
C VAL A 521 -5.78 25.32 -46.84
N ARG A 522 -5.47 24.97 -45.59
CA ARG A 522 -4.35 25.57 -44.84
C ARG A 522 -2.99 25.24 -45.45
N VAL A 523 -2.82 24.05 -46.02
CA VAL A 523 -1.59 23.65 -46.74
C VAL A 523 -1.40 24.49 -48.00
N ARG A 524 -2.47 24.78 -48.75
CA ARG A 524 -2.41 25.63 -49.95
C ARG A 524 -2.16 27.11 -49.64
N ALA A 525 -2.42 27.55 -48.41
CA ALA A 525 -2.24 28.92 -47.94
C ALA A 525 -0.87 29.18 -47.28
N LEU A 526 -0.04 28.14 -47.12
CA LEU A 526 1.33 28.29 -46.66
C LEU A 526 2.24 28.60 -47.87
N PRO A 527 3.15 29.59 -47.75
CA PRO A 527 4.01 30.03 -48.86
C PRO A 527 5.04 28.98 -49.28
#